data_AF-Q6BUK3-F1
#
_entry.id   AF-Q6BUK3-F1
#
_cell.length_a   1.000
_cell.length_b   1.000
_cell.length_c   1.000
_cell.angle_alpha   90.00
_cell.angle_beta   90.00
_cell.angle_gamma   90.00
#
_symmetry.space_group_name_H-M   'P 1'
#
loop_
_entity.id
_entity.type
_entity.pdbx_description
1 polymer ?
#
loop_
_entity_poly.entity_id
_entity_poly.type
_entity_poly.pdbx_seq_one_letter_code
_entity_poly.pdbx_strand_id
1 'polypeptide(L)'
;MAIQKDVNLNEPLNDKIPPTLGKTSLTPELSQAALILQGDYYSQLQGKCNRYVFWHPISTTFLVISTSIFTYYRLYDYISVSESFGEFFSFFIKSRDFQFQVMGIFPWLVCVFGIVGIVTHFVSDVYKDISVKLPQLKYIEKIFGFNLKEYARLSQSTLLKQKRKLTPKEVVFLKNGANTHIVMYRDSPIAIITLIPLLDESSETEFVIKITGLHVRKAFVKVDFDVLLLEWSYDRARDILKEYGPNKDAKITLLADAFSFDNSLIKTLENQSFQKISSSFTLNSFEDDSESKTGILSYITSTGAYKTFGITKDTYRLTLQDKTADGNLI
;
A
#
# COMPACT_ATOMS: atom_id res chain seq x y z
N MET A 1 -22.72 16.00 -14.20
CA MET A 1 -21.86 15.17 -13.34
C MET A 1 -22.32 13.73 -13.52
N ALA A 2 -21.41 12.79 -13.80
CA ALA A 2 -21.79 11.38 -13.85
C ALA A 2 -22.30 10.97 -12.46
N ILE A 3 -23.34 10.13 -12.40
CA ILE A 3 -23.82 9.59 -11.13
C ILE A 3 -22.67 8.73 -10.58
N GLN A 4 -22.05 9.19 -9.49
CA GLN A 4 -20.94 8.47 -8.88
C GLN A 4 -21.47 7.25 -8.17
N LYS A 5 -20.78 6.13 -8.35
CA LYS A 5 -21.07 4.92 -7.58
C LYS A 5 -20.55 5.14 -6.16
N ASP A 6 -21.46 5.29 -5.21
CA ASP A 6 -21.11 5.35 -3.80
C ASP A 6 -20.70 3.94 -3.35
N VAL A 7 -19.51 3.84 -2.77
CA VAL A 7 -18.94 2.57 -2.33
C VAL A 7 -18.49 2.76 -0.89
N ASN A 8 -19.27 2.17 0.02
CA ASN A 8 -18.84 2.02 1.40
C ASN A 8 -18.05 0.71 1.54
N LEU A 9 -16.73 0.82 1.68
CA LEU A 9 -15.85 -0.34 1.84
C LEU A 9 -15.97 -1.01 3.22
N ASN A 10 -16.61 -0.35 4.20
CA ASN A 10 -16.84 -0.90 5.54
C ASN A 10 -18.10 -1.78 5.61
N GLU A 11 -18.98 -1.70 4.62
CA GLU A 11 -20.17 -2.52 4.55
C GLU A 11 -19.87 -3.87 3.87
N PRO A 12 -20.54 -4.96 4.29
CA PRO A 12 -20.46 -6.22 3.58
C PRO A 12 -21.01 -6.04 2.16
N LEU A 13 -20.51 -6.87 1.23
CA LEU A 13 -21.02 -6.88 -0.13
C LEU A 13 -22.49 -7.27 -0.14
N ASN A 14 -23.29 -6.60 -0.96
CA ASN A 14 -24.72 -6.85 -1.03
C ASN A 14 -25.00 -8.26 -1.53
N ASP A 15 -25.61 -9.10 -0.69
CA ASP A 15 -25.98 -10.48 -1.03
C ASP A 15 -27.12 -10.58 -2.05
N LYS A 16 -27.87 -9.50 -2.28
CA LYS A 16 -28.95 -9.46 -3.28
C LYS A 16 -28.44 -9.35 -4.70
N ILE A 17 -27.19 -8.91 -4.89
CA ILE A 17 -26.57 -8.77 -6.21
C ILE A 17 -25.93 -10.11 -6.57
N PRO A 18 -26.15 -10.65 -7.78
CA PRO A 18 -25.56 -11.91 -8.18
C PRO A 18 -24.02 -11.85 -8.10
N PRO A 19 -23.35 -12.97 -7.76
CA PRO A 19 -21.90 -13.05 -7.63
C PRO A 19 -21.22 -13.04 -9.01
N THR A 20 -21.32 -11.92 -9.71
CA THR A 20 -20.69 -11.70 -11.01
C THR A 20 -19.34 -11.03 -10.82
N LEU A 21 -18.33 -11.53 -11.54
CA LEU A 21 -17.01 -10.92 -11.66
C LEU A 21 -16.97 -10.15 -12.98
N GLY A 22 -16.65 -8.86 -12.92
CA GLY A 22 -16.52 -7.98 -14.07
C GLY A 22 -15.16 -7.32 -14.11
N LYS A 23 -14.70 -6.98 -15.31
CA LYS A 23 -13.49 -6.18 -15.55
C LYS A 23 -13.91 -4.94 -16.33
N THR A 24 -13.44 -3.77 -15.92
CA THR A 24 -13.74 -2.52 -16.60
C THR A 24 -12.55 -1.58 -16.51
N SER A 25 -12.36 -0.78 -17.55
CA SER A 25 -11.52 0.42 -17.42
C SER A 25 -12.19 1.43 -16.49
N LEU A 26 -11.41 2.37 -15.97
CA LEU A 26 -11.94 3.47 -15.17
C LEU A 26 -12.92 4.30 -16.01
N THR A 27 -14.18 4.30 -15.59
CA THR A 27 -15.24 5.15 -16.17
C THR A 27 -15.47 6.37 -15.25
N PRO A 28 -16.05 7.46 -15.77
CA PRO A 28 -16.34 8.63 -14.94
C PRO A 28 -17.19 8.31 -13.71
N GLU A 29 -18.10 7.34 -13.82
CA GLU A 29 -18.99 6.87 -12.75
C GLU A 29 -18.24 6.14 -11.61
N LEU A 30 -17.09 5.52 -11.92
CA LEU A 30 -16.26 4.78 -10.98
C LEU A 30 -15.12 5.60 -10.36
N SER A 31 -15.01 6.88 -10.72
CA SER A 31 -13.91 7.76 -10.28
C SER A 31 -13.80 7.84 -8.76
N GLN A 32 -14.91 8.14 -8.08
CA GLN A 32 -14.92 8.20 -6.61
C GLN A 32 -14.60 6.84 -5.98
N ALA A 33 -15.16 5.77 -6.54
CA ALA A 33 -14.95 4.41 -6.06
C ALA A 33 -13.49 3.96 -6.19
N ALA A 34 -12.83 4.30 -7.31
CA ALA A 34 -11.41 4.05 -7.54
C ALA A 34 -10.51 4.82 -6.55
N LEU A 35 -10.84 6.09 -6.26
CA LEU A 35 -10.12 6.89 -5.29
C LEU A 35 -10.24 6.31 -3.87
N ILE A 36 -11.45 5.93 -3.46
CA ILE A 36 -11.70 5.30 -2.15
C ILE A 36 -10.92 3.99 -2.04
N LEU A 37 -10.90 3.19 -3.12
CA LEU A 37 -10.14 1.94 -3.16
C LEU A 37 -8.62 2.17 -3.01
N GLN A 38 -8.06 3.22 -3.62
CA GLN A 38 -6.67 3.60 -3.39
C GLN A 38 -6.43 4.14 -1.97
N GLY A 39 -7.40 4.79 -1.33
CA GLY A 39 -7.31 5.17 0.08
C GLY A 39 -7.27 3.95 1.01
N ASP A 40 -8.05 2.91 0.69
CA ASP A 40 -8.01 1.63 1.40
C ASP A 40 -6.65 0.94 1.30
N TYR A 41 -5.94 1.05 0.16
CA TYR A 41 -4.56 0.56 0.04
C TYR A 41 -3.64 1.14 1.12
N TYR A 42 -3.60 2.47 1.26
CA TYR A 42 -2.75 3.12 2.27
C TYR A 42 -3.20 2.81 3.71
N SER A 43 -4.50 2.67 3.94
CA SER A 43 -5.04 2.23 5.23
C SER A 43 -4.61 0.79 5.56
N GLN A 44 -4.59 -0.10 4.57
CA GLN A 44 -4.08 -1.47 4.74
C GLN A 44 -2.56 -1.49 4.95
N LEU A 45 -1.80 -0.65 4.24
CA LEU A 45 -0.36 -0.49 4.46
C LEU A 45 -0.07 0.00 5.88
N GLN A 46 -0.86 0.92 6.42
CA GLN A 46 -0.74 1.35 7.82
C GLN A 46 -0.86 0.14 8.78
N GLY A 47 -1.85 -0.72 8.56
CA GLY A 47 -2.03 -1.93 9.34
C GLY A 47 -0.88 -2.93 9.21
N LYS A 48 -0.35 -3.12 7.99
CA LYS A 48 0.82 -3.98 7.73
C LYS A 48 2.08 -3.43 8.39
N CYS A 49 2.33 -2.12 8.26
CA CYS A 49 3.45 -1.42 8.89
C CYS A 49 3.37 -1.53 10.42
N ASN A 50 2.20 -1.32 11.00
CA ASN A 50 1.99 -1.47 12.45
C ASN A 50 2.38 -2.86 12.94
N ARG A 51 1.90 -3.89 12.23
CA ARG A 51 2.25 -5.28 12.55
C ARG A 51 3.75 -5.52 12.41
N TYR A 52 4.37 -5.00 11.35
CA TYR A 52 5.79 -5.17 11.10
C TYR A 52 6.65 -4.52 12.21
N VAL A 53 6.36 -3.28 12.60
CA VAL A 53 7.09 -2.57 13.67
C VAL A 53 6.89 -3.24 15.02
N PHE A 54 5.68 -3.68 15.33
CA PHE A 54 5.37 -4.36 16.59
C PHE A 54 6.16 -5.67 16.74
N TRP A 55 6.20 -6.48 15.69
CA TRP A 55 6.93 -7.76 15.66
C TRP A 55 8.40 -7.62 15.28
N HIS A 56 8.91 -6.39 15.11
CA HIS A 56 10.30 -6.17 14.77
C HIS A 56 11.21 -6.67 15.91
N PRO A 57 12.40 -7.22 15.62
CA PRO A 57 13.32 -7.71 16.65
C PRO A 57 13.66 -6.67 17.71
N ILE A 58 13.80 -5.39 17.31
CA ILE A 58 14.08 -4.28 18.23
C ILE A 58 12.94 -4.09 19.24
N SER A 59 11.69 -3.99 18.77
CA SER A 59 10.50 -3.81 19.61
C SER A 59 10.29 -5.01 20.54
N THR A 60 10.47 -6.23 20.00
CA THR A 60 10.31 -7.48 20.75
C THR A 60 11.39 -7.61 21.82
N THR A 61 12.64 -7.29 21.49
CA THR A 61 13.77 -7.32 22.44
C THR A 61 13.57 -6.30 23.56
N PHE A 62 13.15 -5.08 23.23
CA PHE A 62 12.82 -4.06 24.22
C PHE A 62 11.70 -4.54 25.17
N LEU A 63 10.63 -5.12 24.62
CA LEU A 63 9.51 -5.64 25.40
C LEU A 63 9.97 -6.75 26.36
N VAL A 64 10.74 -7.71 25.86
CA VAL A 64 11.26 -8.84 26.66
C VAL A 64 12.22 -8.37 27.75
N ILE A 65 13.23 -7.55 27.40
CA ILE A 65 14.23 -7.08 28.37
C ILE A 65 13.58 -6.22 29.45
N SER A 66 12.75 -5.24 29.05
CA SER A 66 12.08 -4.33 29.98
C SER A 66 11.15 -5.05 30.94
N THR A 67 10.37 -6.02 30.42
CA THR A 67 9.47 -6.83 31.26
C THR A 67 10.27 -7.77 32.17
N SER A 68 11.37 -8.36 31.68
CA SER A 68 12.20 -9.29 32.46
C SER A 68 12.92 -8.60 33.61
N ILE A 69 13.53 -7.42 33.37
CA ILE A 69 14.21 -6.64 34.40
C ILE A 69 13.22 -6.24 35.51
N PHE A 70 12.05 -5.74 35.14
CA PHE A 70 11.04 -5.32 36.11
C PHE A 70 10.46 -6.49 36.90
N THR A 71 10.19 -7.61 36.22
CA THR A 71 9.70 -8.83 36.86
C THR A 71 10.74 -9.38 37.84
N TYR A 72 12.00 -9.42 37.43
CA TYR A 72 13.11 -9.83 38.29
C TYR A 72 13.21 -8.93 39.53
N TYR A 73 13.18 -7.61 39.34
CA TYR A 73 13.22 -6.64 40.45
C TYR A 73 12.05 -6.85 41.44
N ARG A 74 10.83 -7.08 40.93
CA ARG A 74 9.64 -7.26 41.77
C ARG A 74 9.60 -8.60 42.51
N LEU A 75 10.16 -9.64 41.92
CA LEU A 75 10.12 -10.99 42.46
C LEU A 75 11.45 -11.43 43.09
N TYR A 76 12.45 -10.54 43.16
CA TYR A 76 13.80 -10.84 43.63
C TYR A 76 13.83 -11.53 45.00
N ASP A 77 13.08 -11.01 45.96
CA ASP A 77 13.03 -11.55 47.32
C ASP A 77 12.47 -12.98 47.35
N TYR A 78 11.52 -13.30 46.48
CA TYR A 78 10.94 -14.64 46.37
C TYR A 78 11.83 -15.59 45.58
N ILE A 79 12.52 -15.10 44.54
CA ILE A 79 13.48 -15.87 43.75
C ILE A 79 14.69 -16.26 44.61
N SER A 80 15.18 -15.34 45.44
CA SER A 80 16.35 -15.58 46.29
C SER A 80 16.08 -16.54 47.45
N VAL A 81 14.83 -16.64 47.91
CA VAL A 81 14.41 -17.55 48.98
C VAL A 81 13.99 -18.92 48.45
N SER A 82 13.50 -19.02 47.20
CA SER A 82 13.07 -20.30 46.63
C SER A 82 14.24 -21.19 46.27
N GLU A 83 14.27 -22.42 46.78
CA GLU A 83 15.30 -23.41 46.43
C GLU A 83 14.92 -24.22 45.17
N SER A 84 13.65 -24.17 44.77
CA SER A 84 13.09 -24.89 43.62
C SER A 84 11.99 -24.11 42.90
N PHE A 85 11.84 -24.32 41.59
CA PHE A 85 10.73 -23.79 40.80
C PHE A 85 9.35 -24.16 41.39
N GLY A 86 9.21 -25.37 41.95
CA GLY A 86 7.95 -25.81 42.55
C GLY A 86 7.60 -25.02 43.82
N GLU A 87 8.61 -24.66 44.61
CA GLU A 87 8.45 -23.85 45.81
C GLU A 87 8.11 -22.40 45.46
N PHE A 88 8.77 -21.85 44.44
CA PHE A 88 8.49 -20.52 43.91
C PHE A 88 7.00 -20.35 43.50
N PHE A 89 6.45 -21.29 42.73
CA PHE A 89 5.04 -21.26 42.36
C PHE A 89 4.11 -21.55 43.54
N SER A 90 4.56 -22.27 44.57
CA SER A 90 3.76 -22.49 45.77
C SER A 90 3.48 -21.20 46.54
N PHE A 91 4.37 -20.19 46.46
CA PHE A 91 4.13 -18.87 47.02
C PHE A 91 2.97 -18.14 46.34
N PHE A 92 2.66 -18.44 45.08
CA PHE A 92 1.51 -17.84 44.39
C PHE A 92 0.17 -18.25 45.00
N ILE A 93 0.06 -19.47 45.52
CA ILE A 93 -1.17 -19.96 46.15
C ILE A 93 -1.20 -19.60 47.64
N LYS A 94 -0.04 -19.59 48.31
CA LYS A 94 0.05 -19.44 49.77
C LYS A 94 0.20 -18.00 50.25
N SER A 95 0.78 -17.11 49.45
CA SER A 95 1.09 -15.73 49.86
C SER A 95 0.27 -14.70 49.07
N ARG A 96 -0.52 -13.90 49.79
CA ARG A 96 -1.18 -12.73 49.21
C ARG A 96 -0.18 -11.67 48.76
N ASP A 97 0.94 -11.52 49.45
CA ASP A 97 1.97 -10.53 49.12
C ASP A 97 2.65 -10.85 47.78
N PHE A 98 2.88 -12.14 47.50
CA PHE A 98 3.37 -12.57 46.20
C PHE A 98 2.36 -12.26 45.09
N GLN A 99 1.07 -12.55 45.32
CA GLN A 99 0.01 -12.20 44.37
C GLN A 99 -0.03 -10.69 44.10
N PHE A 100 0.11 -9.85 45.11
CA PHE A 100 0.18 -8.40 44.95
C PHE A 100 1.39 -7.97 44.11
N GLN A 101 2.58 -8.56 44.32
CA GLN A 101 3.77 -8.24 43.52
C GLN A 101 3.61 -8.67 42.05
N VAL A 102 3.04 -9.85 41.80
CA VAL A 102 2.71 -10.32 40.44
C VAL A 102 1.68 -9.41 39.78
N MET A 103 0.63 -9.01 40.51
CA MET A 103 -0.37 -8.08 39.99
C MET A 103 0.23 -6.70 39.67
N GLY A 104 1.25 -6.27 40.42
CA GLY A 104 2.03 -5.06 40.17
C GLY A 104 2.84 -5.09 38.86
N ILE A 105 3.03 -6.25 38.22
CA ILE A 105 3.68 -6.36 36.91
C ILE A 105 2.73 -5.91 35.78
N PHE A 106 1.42 -6.10 35.93
CA PHE A 106 0.47 -5.76 34.86
C PHE A 106 0.48 -4.27 34.46
N PRO A 107 0.45 -3.29 35.39
CA PRO A 107 0.57 -1.90 35.02
C PRO A 107 1.86 -1.59 34.24
N TRP A 108 2.98 -2.19 34.64
CA TRP A 108 4.25 -2.04 33.91
C TRP A 108 4.18 -2.60 32.50
N LEU A 109 3.61 -3.80 32.36
CA LEU A 109 3.39 -4.42 31.06
C LEU A 109 2.52 -3.52 30.16
N VAL A 110 1.44 -2.94 30.69
CA VAL A 110 0.62 -1.95 29.96
C VAL A 110 1.45 -0.73 29.55
N CYS A 111 2.32 -0.20 30.42
CA CYS A 111 3.20 0.92 30.07
C CYS A 111 4.18 0.56 28.93
N VAL A 112 4.84 -0.59 29.00
CA VAL A 112 5.80 -1.04 27.98
C VAL A 112 5.11 -1.26 26.64
N PHE A 113 3.95 -1.93 26.63
CA PHE A 113 3.14 -2.09 25.43
C PHE A 113 2.64 -0.74 24.91
N GLY A 114 2.29 0.20 25.78
CA GLY A 114 1.91 1.56 25.43
C GLY A 114 3.03 2.30 24.69
N ILE A 115 4.27 2.22 25.17
CA ILE A 115 5.45 2.82 24.52
C ILE A 115 5.64 2.23 23.11
N VAL A 116 5.63 0.90 22.98
CA VAL A 116 5.75 0.24 21.67
C VAL A 116 4.60 0.64 20.75
N GLY A 117 3.37 0.72 21.27
CA GLY A 117 2.19 1.16 20.54
C GLY A 117 2.29 2.59 20.03
N ILE A 118 2.81 3.51 20.85
CA ILE A 118 3.05 4.91 20.46
C ILE A 118 4.10 4.99 19.34
N VAL A 119 5.24 4.31 19.48
CA VAL A 119 6.28 4.26 18.43
C VAL A 119 5.71 3.70 17.13
N THR A 120 4.95 2.60 17.23
CA THR A 120 4.29 1.95 16.10
C THR A 120 3.33 2.91 15.40
N HIS A 121 2.51 3.65 16.17
CA HIS A 121 1.59 4.64 15.63
C HIS A 121 2.33 5.74 14.86
N PHE A 122 3.37 6.34 15.44
CA PHE A 122 4.17 7.39 14.80
C PHE A 122 4.82 6.93 13.49
N VAL A 123 5.38 5.72 13.46
CA VAL A 123 6.01 5.17 12.25
C VAL A 123 4.98 4.97 11.14
N SER A 124 3.77 4.54 11.48
CA SER A 124 2.70 4.27 10.51
C SER A 124 1.92 5.50 10.05
N ASP A 125 2.01 6.62 10.77
CA ASP A 125 1.12 7.78 10.58
C ASP A 125 1.25 8.41 9.18
N VAL A 126 2.42 8.26 8.53
CA VAL A 126 2.62 8.70 7.14
C VAL A 126 1.62 8.07 6.18
N TYR A 127 1.25 6.80 6.36
CA TYR A 127 0.26 6.15 5.49
C TYR A 127 -1.15 6.70 5.69
N LYS A 128 -1.48 7.06 6.94
CA LYS A 128 -2.75 7.73 7.25
C LYS A 128 -2.79 9.12 6.64
N ASP A 129 -1.70 9.87 6.74
CA ASP A 129 -1.57 11.20 6.15
C ASP A 129 -1.74 11.16 4.62
N ILE A 130 -1.08 10.21 3.94
CA ILE A 130 -1.28 9.97 2.49
C ILE A 130 -2.75 9.65 2.19
N SER A 131 -3.39 8.77 2.96
CA SER A 131 -4.80 8.41 2.75
C SER A 131 -5.76 9.59 2.93
N VAL A 132 -5.48 10.49 3.88
CA VAL A 132 -6.32 11.67 4.15
C VAL A 132 -6.09 12.75 3.09
N LYS A 133 -4.85 12.93 2.63
CA LYS A 133 -4.49 13.90 1.58
C LYS A 133 -4.78 13.41 0.17
N LEU A 134 -5.13 12.14 -0.01
CA LEU A 134 -5.43 11.53 -1.31
C LEU A 134 -6.42 12.32 -2.20
N PRO A 135 -7.50 12.96 -1.66
CA PRO A 135 -8.41 13.76 -2.47
C PRO A 135 -7.83 15.09 -3.01
N GLN A 136 -6.61 15.45 -2.63
CA GLN A 136 -5.91 16.62 -3.15
C GLN A 136 -5.44 16.36 -4.59
N LEU A 137 -5.44 17.42 -5.42
CA LEU A 137 -5.16 17.30 -6.85
C LEU A 137 -3.77 16.70 -7.13
N LYS A 138 -2.75 17.12 -6.36
CA LYS A 138 -1.37 16.64 -6.49
C LYS A 138 -1.24 15.12 -6.33
N TYR A 139 -1.96 14.54 -5.37
CA TYR A 139 -1.95 13.09 -5.12
C TYR A 139 -2.70 12.34 -6.21
N ILE A 140 -3.86 12.86 -6.61
CA ILE A 140 -4.67 12.30 -7.70
C ILE A 140 -3.87 12.25 -9.01
N GLU A 141 -3.20 13.34 -9.38
CA GLU A 141 -2.41 13.40 -10.62
C GLU A 141 -1.19 12.47 -10.57
N LYS A 142 -0.54 12.33 -9.41
CA LYS A 142 0.58 11.38 -9.25
C LYS A 142 0.13 9.91 -9.27
N ILE A 143 -1.11 9.59 -8.89
CA ILE A 143 -1.63 8.20 -8.90
C ILE A 143 -2.28 7.84 -10.23
N PHE A 144 -3.09 8.74 -10.80
CA PHE A 144 -3.88 8.47 -12.00
C PHE A 144 -3.30 9.11 -13.28
N GLY A 145 -2.40 10.09 -13.17
CA GLY A 145 -1.82 10.81 -14.31
C GLY A 145 -2.71 11.93 -14.85
N PHE A 146 -3.86 12.19 -14.22
CA PHE A 146 -4.80 13.25 -14.62
C PHE A 146 -5.75 13.64 -13.49
N ASN A 147 -6.46 14.76 -13.68
CA ASN A 147 -7.43 15.27 -12.72
C ASN A 147 -8.73 14.43 -12.71
N LEU A 148 -8.81 13.51 -11.76
CA LEU A 148 -9.97 12.63 -11.57
C LEU A 148 -11.26 13.38 -11.22
N LYS A 149 -11.19 14.55 -10.58
CA LYS A 149 -12.39 15.36 -10.24
C LYS A 149 -13.05 15.96 -11.48
N GLU A 150 -12.24 16.37 -12.45
CA GLU A 150 -12.73 16.83 -13.75
C GLU A 150 -13.27 15.67 -14.58
N TYR A 151 -12.56 14.54 -14.57
CA TYR A 151 -13.00 13.32 -15.24
C TYR A 151 -14.37 12.83 -14.75
N ALA A 152 -14.59 12.80 -13.43
CA ALA A 152 -15.87 12.40 -12.83
C ALA A 152 -17.07 13.28 -13.28
N ARG A 153 -16.82 14.50 -13.75
CA ARG A 153 -17.87 15.40 -14.23
C ARG A 153 -18.34 15.04 -15.65
N LEU A 154 -17.54 14.29 -16.42
CA LEU A 154 -17.88 13.80 -17.75
C LEU A 154 -19.02 12.80 -17.63
N SER A 155 -20.25 13.24 -17.87
CA SER A 155 -21.43 12.37 -17.77
C SER A 155 -21.46 11.34 -18.90
N GLN A 156 -21.84 10.10 -18.58
CA GLN A 156 -22.22 9.06 -19.54
C GLN A 156 -23.30 9.58 -20.52
N SER A 157 -24.16 10.50 -20.08
CA SER A 157 -25.15 11.17 -20.92
C SER A 157 -24.54 12.11 -21.96
N THR A 158 -23.36 12.67 -21.74
CA THR A 158 -22.66 13.53 -22.72
C THR A 158 -21.96 12.68 -23.79
N LEU A 159 -21.46 11.50 -23.40
CA LEU A 159 -20.87 10.51 -24.31
C LEU A 159 -21.93 9.79 -25.16
N LEU A 160 -23.10 9.49 -24.60
CA LEU A 160 -24.18 8.76 -25.28
C LEU A 160 -25.19 9.65 -26.02
N LYS A 161 -25.48 10.89 -25.55
CA LYS A 161 -26.48 11.77 -26.20
C LYS A 161 -25.95 12.66 -27.31
N GLN A 162 -24.64 12.79 -27.49
CA GLN A 162 -24.09 13.71 -28.46
C GLN A 162 -23.05 13.04 -29.35
N LYS A 163 -23.41 12.93 -30.64
CA LYS A 163 -22.48 13.07 -31.77
C LYS A 163 -21.74 14.43 -31.74
N ARG A 164 -21.33 14.94 -30.57
CA ARG A 164 -20.41 16.08 -30.45
C ARG A 164 -19.01 15.54 -30.67
N LYS A 165 -18.22 16.27 -31.45
CA LYS A 165 -16.76 16.14 -31.39
C LYS A 165 -16.35 16.42 -29.95
N LEU A 166 -15.80 15.41 -29.27
CA LEU A 166 -15.19 15.57 -27.96
C LEU A 166 -14.12 16.67 -28.05
N THR A 167 -13.98 17.47 -26.99
CA THR A 167 -12.84 18.37 -26.92
C THR A 167 -11.54 17.56 -26.78
N PRO A 168 -10.41 18.05 -27.31
CA PRO A 168 -9.13 17.34 -27.22
C PRO A 168 -8.77 16.92 -25.79
N LYS A 169 -9.12 17.75 -24.79
CA LYS A 169 -8.91 17.46 -23.36
C LYS A 169 -9.73 16.26 -22.86
N GLU A 170 -10.99 16.13 -23.28
CA GLU A 170 -11.86 15.00 -22.89
C GLU A 170 -11.38 13.68 -23.50
N VAL A 171 -10.86 13.72 -24.74
CA VAL A 171 -10.26 12.54 -25.38
C VAL A 171 -9.02 12.09 -24.61
N VAL A 172 -8.18 13.02 -24.17
CA VAL A 172 -7.00 12.71 -23.34
C VAL A 172 -7.41 12.09 -22.01
N PHE A 173 -8.44 12.64 -21.34
CA PHE A 173 -8.91 12.06 -20.10
C PHE A 173 -9.49 10.64 -20.25
N LEU A 174 -10.22 10.36 -21.34
CA LEU A 174 -10.73 9.01 -21.61
C LEU A 174 -9.60 8.02 -21.90
N LYS A 175 -8.58 8.43 -22.65
CA LYS A 175 -7.38 7.62 -22.89
C LYS A 175 -6.63 7.32 -21.60
N ASN A 176 -6.44 8.32 -20.75
CA ASN A 176 -5.77 8.13 -19.46
C ASN A 176 -6.62 7.28 -18.50
N GLY A 177 -7.95 7.38 -18.55
CA GLY A 177 -8.86 6.49 -17.84
C GLY A 177 -8.72 5.02 -18.26
N ALA A 178 -8.44 4.76 -19.55
CA ALA A 178 -8.17 3.41 -20.05
C ALA A 178 -6.89 2.79 -19.48
N ASN A 179 -5.96 3.60 -18.95
CA ASN A 179 -4.74 3.13 -18.28
C ASN A 179 -4.99 2.64 -16.84
N THR A 180 -6.22 2.76 -16.36
CA THR A 180 -6.65 2.19 -15.07
C THR A 180 -7.62 1.04 -15.31
N HIS A 181 -7.32 -0.11 -14.71
CA HIS A 181 -8.18 -1.29 -14.75
C HIS A 181 -8.75 -1.58 -13.37
N ILE A 182 -10.05 -1.88 -13.34
CA ILE A 182 -10.79 -2.15 -12.11
C ILE A 182 -11.48 -3.50 -12.26
N VAL A 183 -11.29 -4.36 -11.26
CA VAL A 183 -12.03 -5.61 -11.11
C VAL A 183 -13.21 -5.36 -10.18
N MET A 184 -14.40 -5.72 -10.64
CA MET A 184 -15.67 -5.55 -9.96
C MET A 184 -16.19 -6.92 -9.52
N TYR A 185 -16.70 -7.03 -8.29
CA TYR A 185 -17.40 -8.22 -7.81
C TYR A 185 -18.67 -7.80 -7.06
N ARG A 186 -19.82 -8.37 -7.45
CA ARG A 186 -21.14 -7.95 -6.95
C ARG A 186 -21.33 -6.44 -7.01
N ASP A 187 -20.98 -5.87 -8.16
CA ASP A 187 -21.03 -4.42 -8.39
C ASP A 187 -20.14 -3.57 -7.47
N SER A 188 -19.22 -4.13 -6.69
CA SER A 188 -18.26 -3.38 -5.88
C SER A 188 -16.86 -3.50 -6.45
N PRO A 189 -16.05 -2.42 -6.53
CA PRO A 189 -14.66 -2.54 -6.94
C PRO A 189 -13.86 -3.28 -5.86
N ILE A 190 -13.15 -4.32 -6.27
CA ILE A 190 -12.38 -5.19 -5.37
C ILE A 190 -10.88 -5.10 -5.60
N ALA A 191 -10.46 -4.74 -6.81
CA ALA A 191 -9.06 -4.59 -7.16
C ALA A 191 -8.89 -3.52 -8.24
N ILE A 192 -7.74 -2.86 -8.23
CA ILE A 192 -7.41 -1.77 -9.15
C ILE A 192 -5.93 -1.80 -9.49
N ILE A 193 -5.61 -1.51 -10.74
CA ILE A 193 -4.26 -1.20 -11.20
C ILE A 193 -4.28 0.03 -12.09
N THR A 194 -3.26 0.88 -11.97
CA THR A 194 -3.11 2.12 -12.73
C THR A 194 -1.69 2.24 -13.27
N LEU A 195 -1.58 2.57 -14.55
CA LEU A 195 -0.34 2.78 -15.27
C LEU A 195 -0.18 4.25 -15.68
N ILE A 196 1.01 4.80 -15.47
CA ILE A 196 1.38 6.14 -15.92
C ILE A 196 2.64 6.04 -16.79
N PRO A 197 2.60 6.52 -18.05
CA PRO A 197 3.83 6.66 -18.85
C PRO A 197 4.68 7.81 -18.30
N LEU A 198 5.95 7.55 -18.00
CA LEU A 198 6.91 8.56 -17.58
C LEU A 198 7.63 9.09 -18.82
N LEU A 199 6.99 10.05 -19.49
CA LEU A 199 7.51 10.60 -20.75
C LEU A 199 8.86 11.33 -20.55
N ASP A 200 9.07 11.93 -19.39
CA ASP A 200 10.31 12.65 -19.06
C ASP A 200 11.52 11.71 -18.85
N GLU A 201 11.26 10.47 -18.43
CA GLU A 201 12.29 9.44 -18.23
C GLU A 201 12.43 8.51 -19.46
N SER A 202 11.53 8.65 -20.44
CA SER A 202 11.51 7.82 -21.64
C SER A 202 12.46 8.37 -22.70
N SER A 203 13.18 7.47 -23.37
CA SER A 203 14.08 7.76 -24.49
C SER A 203 13.56 7.11 -25.79
N GLU A 204 14.23 7.38 -26.92
CA GLU A 204 13.93 6.69 -28.19
C GLU A 204 14.14 5.18 -28.13
N THR A 205 14.95 4.70 -27.16
CA THR A 205 15.31 3.28 -27.01
C THR A 205 14.57 2.56 -25.89
N GLU A 206 14.10 3.31 -24.89
CA GLU A 206 13.46 2.77 -23.69
C GLU A 206 12.24 3.61 -23.34
N PHE A 207 11.08 2.96 -23.25
CA PHE A 207 9.83 3.57 -22.84
C PHE A 207 9.49 3.14 -21.41
N VAL A 208 9.44 4.10 -20.49
CA VAL A 208 9.29 3.83 -19.06
C VAL A 208 7.84 4.05 -18.64
N ILE A 209 7.23 3.03 -18.05
CA ILE A 209 5.87 3.07 -17.51
C ILE A 209 5.93 2.70 -16.04
N LYS A 210 5.25 3.47 -15.20
CA LYS A 210 5.16 3.22 -13.77
C LYS A 210 3.77 2.70 -13.38
N ILE A 211 3.74 1.62 -12.62
CA ILE A 211 2.58 1.13 -11.89
C ILE A 211 2.46 1.97 -10.61
N THR A 212 1.51 2.89 -10.60
CA THR A 212 1.34 3.86 -9.51
C THR A 212 0.24 3.47 -8.53
N GLY A 213 -0.76 2.73 -8.99
CA GLY A 213 -1.79 2.13 -8.16
C GLY A 213 -1.82 0.64 -8.42
N LEU A 214 -1.67 -0.19 -7.40
CA LEU A 214 -1.92 -1.63 -7.45
C LEU A 214 -2.48 -2.03 -6.10
N HIS A 215 -3.75 -2.39 -6.08
CA HIS A 215 -4.44 -2.71 -4.83
C HIS A 215 -5.48 -3.81 -5.00
N VAL A 216 -5.58 -4.66 -3.98
CA VAL A 216 -6.61 -5.68 -3.82
C VAL A 216 -7.18 -5.56 -2.41
N ARG A 217 -8.51 -5.52 -2.28
CA ARG A 217 -9.17 -5.49 -0.97
C ARG A 217 -8.75 -6.69 -0.13
N LYS A 218 -8.53 -6.49 1.17
CA LYS A 218 -8.07 -7.51 2.13
C LYS A 218 -8.85 -8.83 2.06
N ALA A 219 -10.16 -8.77 1.84
CA ALA A 219 -11.03 -9.94 1.73
C ALA A 219 -10.70 -10.86 0.54
N PHE A 220 -10.04 -10.33 -0.49
CA PHE A 220 -9.74 -11.02 -1.76
C PHE A 220 -8.25 -11.30 -1.96
N VAL A 221 -7.42 -11.08 -0.93
CA VAL A 221 -5.95 -11.27 -1.01
C VAL A 221 -5.54 -12.70 -1.39
N LYS A 222 -6.38 -13.71 -1.11
CA LYS A 222 -6.09 -15.12 -1.42
C LYS A 222 -6.42 -15.54 -2.87
N VAL A 223 -6.97 -14.64 -3.69
CA VAL A 223 -7.49 -14.95 -5.02
C VAL A 223 -6.50 -14.53 -6.12
N ASP A 224 -5.27 -14.13 -5.74
CA ASP A 224 -4.17 -13.75 -6.64
C ASP A 224 -4.55 -12.72 -7.72
N PHE A 225 -5.46 -11.79 -7.38
CA PHE A 225 -5.87 -10.71 -8.29
C PHE A 225 -4.71 -9.76 -8.63
N ASP A 226 -3.73 -9.64 -7.75
CA ASP A 226 -2.49 -8.89 -8.00
C ASP A 226 -1.71 -9.44 -9.19
N VAL A 227 -1.60 -10.77 -9.32
CA VAL A 227 -0.98 -11.43 -10.48
C VAL A 227 -1.75 -11.11 -11.76
N LEU A 228 -3.08 -11.28 -11.74
CA LEU A 228 -3.94 -10.99 -12.90
C LEU A 228 -3.83 -9.53 -13.36
N LEU A 229 -3.69 -8.60 -12.41
CA LEU A 229 -3.53 -7.18 -12.71
C LEU A 229 -2.16 -6.86 -13.28
N LEU A 230 -1.10 -7.52 -12.79
CA LEU A 230 0.25 -7.41 -13.36
C LEU A 230 0.29 -7.96 -14.79
N GLU A 231 -0.34 -9.09 -15.07
CA GLU A 231 -0.45 -9.62 -16.44
C GLU A 231 -1.17 -8.63 -17.37
N TRP A 232 -2.30 -8.07 -16.92
CA TRP A 232 -3.00 -7.02 -17.67
C TRP A 232 -2.10 -5.80 -17.93
N SER A 233 -1.20 -5.47 -16.99
CA SER A 233 -0.28 -4.35 -17.14
C SER A 233 0.67 -4.53 -18.32
N TYR A 234 1.07 -5.76 -18.63
CA TYR A 234 1.98 -6.06 -19.73
C TYR A 234 1.33 -5.79 -21.08
N ASP A 235 0.09 -6.22 -21.24
CA ASP A 235 -0.66 -5.99 -22.47
C ASP A 235 -0.98 -4.50 -22.64
N ARG A 236 -1.44 -3.84 -21.56
CA ARG A 236 -1.73 -2.41 -21.63
C ARG A 236 -0.45 -1.58 -21.86
N ALA A 237 0.69 -1.98 -21.32
CA ALA A 237 1.96 -1.31 -21.55
C ALA A 237 2.36 -1.28 -23.03
N ARG A 238 2.12 -2.37 -23.76
CA ARG A 238 2.34 -2.44 -25.22
C ARG A 238 1.39 -1.50 -25.97
N ASP A 239 0.15 -1.40 -25.54
CA ASP A 239 -0.81 -0.46 -26.14
C ASP A 239 -0.41 0.99 -25.89
N ILE A 240 0.02 1.32 -24.66
CA ILE A 240 0.51 2.67 -24.32
C ILE A 240 1.75 3.03 -25.14
N LEU A 241 2.67 2.08 -25.39
CA LEU A 241 3.82 2.30 -26.27
C LEU A 241 3.37 2.67 -27.69
N LYS A 242 2.35 2.00 -28.24
CA LYS A 242 1.81 2.32 -29.57
C LYS A 242 1.13 3.70 -29.62
N GLU A 243 0.56 4.13 -28.49
CA GLU A 243 -0.16 5.40 -28.37
C GLU A 243 0.76 6.61 -28.14
N TYR A 244 1.81 6.46 -27.32
CA TYR A 244 2.65 7.56 -26.82
C TYR A 244 4.15 7.40 -27.09
N GLY A 245 4.59 6.22 -27.52
CA GLY A 245 6.00 5.90 -27.68
C GLY A 245 6.66 6.73 -28.79
N PRO A 246 7.88 7.27 -28.56
CA PRO A 246 8.64 7.97 -29.60
C PRO A 246 9.04 7.02 -30.73
N ASN A 247 9.29 5.75 -30.39
CA ASN A 247 9.54 4.65 -31.32
C ASN A 247 8.67 3.45 -30.93
N LYS A 248 8.02 2.83 -31.91
CA LYS A 248 7.12 1.68 -31.70
C LYS A 248 7.88 0.40 -31.32
N ASP A 249 9.18 0.36 -31.58
CA ASP A 249 10.05 -0.79 -31.30
C ASP A 249 10.93 -0.56 -30.05
N ALA A 250 10.64 0.46 -29.25
CA ALA A 250 11.39 0.73 -28.01
C ALA A 250 11.17 -0.38 -26.97
N LYS A 251 12.19 -0.65 -26.15
CA LYS A 251 12.08 -1.58 -25.03
C LYS A 251 11.14 -0.98 -23.98
N ILE A 252 10.20 -1.79 -23.47
CA ILE A 252 9.27 -1.32 -22.45
C ILE A 252 9.84 -1.66 -21.08
N THR A 253 10.00 -0.65 -20.23
CA THR A 253 10.42 -0.83 -18.84
C THR A 253 9.26 -0.48 -17.92
N LEU A 254 8.80 -1.46 -17.14
CA LEU A 254 7.78 -1.32 -16.11
C LEU A 254 8.42 -1.14 -14.75
N LEU A 255 8.01 -0.09 -14.03
CA LEU A 255 8.43 0.20 -12.68
C LEU A 255 7.27 -0.01 -11.70
N ALA A 256 7.50 -0.71 -10.61
CA ALA A 256 6.54 -0.90 -9.52
C ALA A 256 7.20 -0.57 -8.19
N ASP A 257 6.48 0.13 -7.30
CA ASP A 257 6.98 0.43 -5.96
C ASP A 257 6.37 -0.56 -4.94
N ALA A 258 7.19 -1.15 -4.08
CA ALA A 258 6.74 -1.97 -2.95
C ALA A 258 7.45 -1.55 -1.66
N PHE A 259 6.77 -1.68 -0.53
CA PHE A 259 7.36 -1.38 0.78
C PHE A 259 8.03 -2.62 1.36
N SER A 260 9.16 -2.46 2.06
CA SER A 260 9.97 -3.57 2.58
C SER A 260 9.22 -4.50 3.53
N PHE A 261 8.16 -4.01 4.18
CA PHE A 261 7.31 -4.82 5.06
C PHE A 261 6.15 -5.54 4.34
N ASP A 262 5.89 -5.24 3.07
CA ASP A 262 4.83 -5.88 2.28
C ASP A 262 5.35 -7.11 1.54
N ASN A 263 5.71 -8.14 2.31
CA ASN A 263 6.27 -9.39 1.80
C ASN A 263 5.38 -10.09 0.77
N SER A 264 4.06 -9.85 0.80
CA SER A 264 3.13 -10.44 -0.18
C SER A 264 3.39 -9.85 -1.55
N LEU A 265 3.38 -8.52 -1.66
CA LEU A 265 3.58 -7.82 -2.93
C LEU A 265 5.00 -8.04 -3.46
N ILE A 266 6.02 -8.01 -2.59
CA ILE A 266 7.42 -8.27 -2.98
C ILE A 266 7.53 -9.63 -3.65
N LYS A 267 6.98 -10.68 -3.03
CA LYS A 267 7.00 -12.04 -3.60
C LYS A 267 6.24 -12.11 -4.92
N THR A 268 5.09 -11.44 -5.02
CA THR A 268 4.34 -11.38 -6.29
C THR A 268 5.18 -10.74 -7.39
N LEU A 269 5.84 -9.61 -7.11
CA LEU A 269 6.71 -8.93 -8.08
C LEU A 269 7.91 -9.78 -8.48
N GLU A 270 8.61 -10.38 -7.52
CA GLU A 270 9.76 -11.26 -7.78
C GLU A 270 9.35 -12.50 -8.61
N ASN A 271 8.21 -13.12 -8.30
CA ASN A 271 7.66 -14.23 -9.08
C ASN A 271 7.30 -13.82 -10.52
N GLN A 272 6.89 -12.56 -10.70
CA GLN A 272 6.61 -11.94 -12.00
C GLN A 272 7.86 -11.35 -12.66
N SER A 273 9.05 -11.82 -12.26
CA SER A 273 10.36 -11.47 -12.83
C SER A 273 10.78 -10.00 -12.68
N PHE A 274 10.13 -9.25 -11.79
CA PHE A 274 10.61 -7.92 -11.45
C PHE A 274 11.88 -7.99 -10.60
N GLN A 275 12.85 -7.13 -10.91
CA GLN A 275 14.10 -7.02 -10.20
C GLN A 275 14.16 -5.72 -9.41
N LYS A 276 14.57 -5.81 -8.14
CA LYS A 276 14.77 -4.64 -7.29
C LYS A 276 15.94 -3.79 -7.83
N ILE A 277 15.70 -2.51 -8.10
CA ILE A 277 16.71 -1.58 -8.65
C ILE A 277 17.16 -0.53 -7.64
N SER A 278 16.27 -0.07 -6.76
CA SER A 278 16.55 1.01 -5.83
C SER A 278 15.75 0.86 -4.54
N SER A 279 16.24 1.49 -3.48
CA SER A 279 15.60 1.57 -2.18
C SER A 279 15.70 3.00 -1.66
N SER A 280 14.59 3.54 -1.17
CA SER A 280 14.54 4.84 -0.52
C SER A 280 13.91 4.76 0.87
N PHE A 281 14.37 5.60 1.78
CA PHE A 281 13.71 5.81 3.08
C PHE A 281 12.62 6.91 3.02
N THR A 282 12.42 7.54 1.86
CA THR A 282 11.32 8.49 1.64
C THR A 282 10.04 7.71 1.28
N LEU A 283 9.16 7.54 2.27
CA LEU A 283 7.94 6.74 2.10
C LEU A 283 6.83 7.50 1.36
N ASN A 284 6.73 8.82 1.59
CA ASN A 284 5.79 9.68 0.87
C ASN A 284 6.46 10.28 -0.38
N SER A 285 6.21 9.70 -1.56
CA SER A 285 6.69 10.24 -2.84
C SER A 285 5.81 11.37 -3.42
N PHE A 286 4.74 11.74 -2.73
CA PHE A 286 3.77 12.72 -3.21
C PHE A 286 4.09 14.15 -2.77
N GLU A 287 4.75 14.31 -1.64
CA GLU A 287 5.29 15.61 -1.19
C GLU A 287 6.63 15.87 -1.91
N ASP A 288 6.86 17.13 -2.28
CA ASP A 288 8.17 17.51 -2.80
C ASP A 288 9.04 17.80 -1.57
N ASP A 289 10.31 17.36 -1.58
CA ASP A 289 11.23 17.43 -0.43
C ASP A 289 11.41 18.85 0.18
N SER A 290 10.91 19.89 -0.51
CA SER A 290 10.91 21.29 -0.11
C SER A 290 9.99 21.65 1.06
N GLU A 291 8.99 20.83 1.41
CA GLU A 291 8.09 21.07 2.56
C GLU A 291 8.43 20.23 3.79
N SER A 292 9.65 19.67 3.86
CA SER A 292 10.11 19.01 5.08
C SER A 292 10.21 20.02 6.21
N LYS A 293 9.22 19.99 7.12
CA LYS A 293 9.19 20.79 8.35
C LYS A 293 10.55 20.64 9.04
N THR A 294 11.33 21.71 9.06
CA THR A 294 12.68 21.79 9.63
C THR A 294 12.60 21.80 11.16
N GLY A 295 12.53 20.62 11.76
CA GLY A 295 12.59 20.44 13.21
C GLY A 295 13.45 19.24 13.57
N ILE A 296 14.22 19.33 14.65
CA ILE A 296 14.99 18.19 15.19
C ILE A 296 14.06 17.01 15.48
N LEU A 297 12.81 17.30 15.90
CA LEU A 297 11.77 16.29 16.09
C LEU A 297 11.35 15.58 14.79
N SER A 298 11.22 16.26 13.65
CA SER A 298 10.78 15.62 12.39
C SER A 298 11.86 14.73 11.76
N TYR A 299 13.13 15.09 11.93
CA TYR A 299 14.27 14.28 11.48
C TYR A 299 14.43 12.99 12.30
N ILE A 300 14.17 13.07 13.61
CA ILE A 300 14.20 11.92 14.53
C ILE A 300 12.95 11.03 14.34
N THR A 301 11.78 11.59 13.99
CA THR A 301 10.51 10.85 14.05
C THR A 301 10.16 10.03 12.82
N SER A 302 10.62 10.37 11.60
CA SER A 302 10.27 9.58 10.40
C SER A 302 11.48 8.85 9.84
N THR A 303 12.46 9.56 9.27
CA THR A 303 13.60 8.92 8.56
C THR A 303 14.50 8.10 9.49
N GLY A 304 14.78 8.58 10.71
CA GLY A 304 15.55 7.83 11.70
C GLY A 304 14.85 6.55 12.16
N ALA A 305 13.54 6.64 12.41
CA ALA A 305 12.73 5.49 12.77
C ALA A 305 12.64 4.47 11.62
N TYR A 306 12.45 4.93 10.37
CA TYR A 306 12.45 4.06 9.21
C TYR A 306 13.78 3.33 9.02
N LYS A 307 14.91 4.02 9.20
CA LYS A 307 16.23 3.38 9.20
C LYS A 307 16.37 2.33 10.30
N THR A 308 15.92 2.66 11.51
CA THR A 308 15.98 1.75 12.68
C THR A 308 15.19 0.46 12.45
N PHE A 309 14.00 0.57 11.83
CA PHE A 309 13.13 -0.56 11.54
C PHE A 309 13.36 -1.18 10.16
N GLY A 310 14.31 -0.68 9.36
CA GLY A 310 14.55 -1.15 7.99
C GLY A 310 13.35 -0.96 7.05
N ILE A 311 12.55 0.09 7.26
CA ILE A 311 11.39 0.40 6.44
C ILE A 311 11.87 1.21 5.22
N THR A 312 11.83 0.58 4.06
CA THR A 312 12.18 1.22 2.79
C THR A 312 11.03 1.10 1.80
N LYS A 313 10.97 2.06 0.88
CA LYS A 313 10.22 1.97 -0.36
C LYS A 313 11.20 1.50 -1.44
N ASP A 314 10.98 0.32 -1.95
CA ASP A 314 11.80 -0.34 -2.96
C ASP A 314 11.14 -0.21 -4.32
N THR A 315 11.91 0.18 -5.33
CA THR A 315 11.44 0.20 -6.73
C THR A 315 11.93 -1.04 -7.45
N TYR A 316 11.00 -1.70 -8.11
CA TYR A 316 11.16 -2.93 -8.87
C TYR A 316 11.00 -2.63 -10.36
N ARG A 317 11.83 -3.26 -11.19
CA ARG A 317 11.89 -3.05 -12.63
C ARG A 317 11.65 -4.37 -13.37
N LEU A 318 10.84 -4.32 -14.42
CA LEU A 318 10.71 -5.38 -15.40
C LEU A 318 10.90 -4.80 -16.79
N THR A 319 11.80 -5.38 -17.59
CA THR A 319 11.98 -4.98 -19.00
C THR A 319 11.32 -6.02 -19.90
N LEU A 320 10.32 -5.60 -20.67
CA LEU A 320 9.67 -6.42 -21.68
C LEU A 320 10.39 -6.20 -23.01
N GLN A 321 10.83 -7.29 -23.63
CA GLN A 321 11.24 -7.27 -25.05
C GLN A 321 9.99 -7.51 -25.90
N ASP A 322 9.81 -6.73 -26.97
CA ASP A 322 8.68 -6.92 -27.85
C ASP A 322 8.80 -8.27 -28.55
N LYS A 323 7.76 -9.11 -28.44
CA LYS A 323 7.75 -10.50 -28.91
C LYS A 323 7.55 -10.62 -30.42
N THR A 324 7.71 -9.55 -31.17
CA THR A 324 7.70 -9.55 -32.64
C THR A 324 8.94 -10.19 -33.25
N ALA A 325 9.95 -10.58 -32.45
CA ALA A 325 11.07 -11.41 -32.89
C ALA A 325 10.88 -12.92 -32.68
N ASP A 326 9.97 -13.37 -31.80
CA ASP A 326 9.75 -14.80 -31.49
C ASP A 326 8.38 -15.27 -32.02
N GLY A 327 8.21 -15.14 -33.33
CA GLY A 327 7.30 -16.00 -34.08
C GLY A 327 7.98 -17.36 -34.31
N ASN A 328 8.17 -18.14 -33.25
CA ASN A 328 8.40 -19.59 -33.18
C ASN A 328 9.02 -19.94 -31.83
N LEU A 329 8.55 -21.04 -31.23
CA LEU A 329 8.88 -21.65 -29.92
C LEU A 329 7.81 -21.31 -28.85
N ILE A 330 6.85 -22.17 -28.47
CA ILE A 330 6.47 -23.56 -28.77
C ILE A 330 4.94 -23.59 -28.73
#